data_AF-A0A8T3QKC6-F1
#
_entry.id   AF-A0A8T3QKC6-F1
#
_cell.length_a   1.000
_cell.length_b   1.000
_cell.length_c   1.000
_cell.angle_alpha   90.00
_cell.angle_beta   90.00
_cell.angle_gamma   90.00
#
_symmetry.space_group_name_H-M   'P 1'
#
loop_
_entity.id
_entity.type
_entity.pdbx_description
1 polymer ?
#
loop_
_entity_poly.entity_id
_entity_poly.type
_entity_poly.pdbx_seq_one_letter_code
_entity_poly.pdbx_strand_id
1 'polypeptide(L)'
;MDIPGGPLPPPAIRDLCARADTELDHAPGTLVCDARRVDQPDLATVEAVARLALTARRRGRDVRIEGSPRGLVDLLDLCGLAGLIAREQARDRTGGRTSVEAVRQSKQREEPLRVQEERDPGDPVAVDLEDLQ
;
A
#
# COMPACT_ATOMS: atom_id res chain seq x y z
N MET A 1 13.99 7.51 10.68
CA MET A 1 12.72 8.00 11.29
C MET A 1 12.38 7.25 12.58
N ASP A 2 11.81 7.89 13.60
CA ASP A 2 11.30 7.21 14.82
C ASP A 2 9.79 6.94 14.74
N ILE A 3 9.37 5.76 15.18
CA ILE A 3 7.96 5.41 15.42
C ILE A 3 7.58 5.86 16.84
N PRO A 4 6.51 6.66 17.02
CA PRO A 4 6.07 7.09 18.35
C PRO A 4 5.68 5.90 19.25
N GLY A 5 5.96 6.05 20.55
CA GLY A 5 5.65 5.03 21.57
C GLY A 5 4.26 5.12 22.20
N GLY A 6 3.59 6.25 22.03
CA GLY A 6 2.24 6.48 22.55
C GLY A 6 1.15 6.11 21.55
N PRO A 7 -0.14 6.33 21.90
CA PRO A 7 -1.25 6.07 21.01
C PRO A 7 -1.07 6.73 19.64
N LEU A 8 -1.37 5.98 18.58
CA LEU A 8 -1.25 6.43 17.20
C LEU A 8 -2.65 6.65 16.60
N PRO A 9 -3.30 7.80 16.88
CA PRO A 9 -4.57 8.11 16.25
C PRO A 9 -4.37 8.38 14.74
N PRO A 10 -5.41 8.26 13.91
CA PRO A 10 -5.30 8.41 12.46
C PRO A 10 -4.58 9.69 11.98
N PRO A 11 -4.74 10.88 12.59
CA PRO A 11 -3.97 12.06 12.22
C PRO A 11 -2.46 11.89 12.42
N ALA A 12 -2.03 11.32 13.55
CA ALA A 12 -0.61 11.11 13.82
C ALA A 12 0.03 10.15 12.80
N ILE A 13 -0.73 9.14 12.36
CA ILE A 13 -0.28 8.22 11.31
C ILE A 13 -0.10 8.96 9.97
N ARG A 14 -1.01 9.89 9.63
CA ARG A 14 -0.90 10.71 8.41
C ARG A 14 0.33 11.63 8.47
N ASP A 15 0.56 12.25 9.62
CA ASP A 15 1.72 13.13 9.83
C ASP A 15 3.03 12.36 9.72
N LEU A 16 3.07 11.13 10.25
CA LEU A 16 4.22 10.23 10.12
C LEU A 16 4.48 9.86 8.64
N CYS A 17 3.42 9.59 7.87
CA CYS A 17 3.55 9.32 6.44
C CYS A 17 4.04 10.54 5.66
N ALA A 18 3.56 11.75 5.98
CA ALA A 18 4.00 12.98 5.32
C ALA A 18 5.48 13.30 5.59
N ARG A 19 5.93 13.04 6.83
CA ARG A 19 7.36 13.13 7.18
C ARG A 19 8.20 12.14 6.39
N ALA A 20 7.71 10.91 6.22
CA ALA A 20 8.43 9.88 5.48
C ALA A 20 8.52 10.23 4.00
N ASP A 21 7.43 10.76 3.43
CA ASP A 21 7.38 11.27 2.07
C ASP A 21 8.44 12.35 1.84
N THR A 22 8.51 13.31 2.76
CA THR A 22 9.54 14.37 2.75
C THR A 22 10.94 13.76 2.83
N GLU A 23 11.21 12.85 3.76
CA GLU A 23 12.54 12.22 3.92
C GLU A 23 12.97 11.45 2.66
N LEU A 24 12.03 10.75 2.02
CA LEU A 24 12.26 9.99 0.79
C LEU A 24 12.59 10.87 -0.42
N ASP A 25 12.08 12.11 -0.46
CA ASP A 25 12.37 13.08 -1.53
C ASP A 25 13.80 13.63 -1.46
N HIS A 26 14.39 13.70 -0.28
CA HIS A 26 15.69 14.34 -0.09
C HIS A 26 16.87 13.37 -0.25
N ALA A 27 16.65 12.06 -0.12
CA ALA A 27 17.73 11.08 -0.18
C ALA A 27 17.30 9.77 -0.84
N PRO A 28 18.14 9.14 -1.70
CA PRO A 28 17.97 7.77 -2.19
C PRO A 28 18.30 6.72 -1.11
N GLY A 29 17.84 5.47 -1.28
CA GLY A 29 18.08 4.35 -0.33
C GLY A 29 16.86 3.83 0.45
N THR A 30 17.11 3.06 1.51
CA THR A 30 16.08 2.45 2.36
C THR A 30 15.62 3.41 3.45
N LEU A 31 14.31 3.53 3.66
CA LEU A 31 13.75 4.23 4.82
C LEU A 31 13.89 3.36 6.07
N VAL A 32 14.71 3.80 7.02
CA VAL A 32 14.91 3.09 8.29
C VAL A 32 14.03 3.71 9.36
N CYS A 33 13.18 2.90 9.99
CA CYS A 33 12.28 3.30 11.06
C CYS A 33 12.68 2.62 12.38
N ASP A 34 12.99 3.40 13.42
CA ASP A 34 13.28 2.89 14.76
C ASP A 34 11.98 2.73 15.56
N ALA A 35 11.76 1.54 16.10
CA ALA A 35 10.59 1.16 16.89
C ALA A 35 10.91 0.92 18.37
N ARG A 36 12.11 1.24 18.86
CA ARG A 36 12.53 1.00 20.25
C ARG A 36 11.69 1.74 21.27
N ARG A 37 11.05 2.84 20.84
CA ARG A 37 10.17 3.66 21.69
C ARG A 37 8.77 3.07 21.83
N VAL A 38 8.42 2.03 21.08
CA VAL A 38 7.10 1.40 21.15
C VAL A 38 7.03 0.51 22.39
N ASP A 39 6.34 0.97 23.43
CA ASP A 39 6.22 0.22 24.68
C ASP A 39 5.08 -0.81 24.63
N GLN A 40 3.94 -0.44 24.03
CA GLN A 40 2.75 -1.29 23.90
C GLN A 40 2.26 -1.30 22.44
N PRO A 41 2.75 -2.24 21.61
CA PRO A 41 2.36 -2.31 20.22
C PRO A 41 0.92 -2.82 20.08
N ASP A 42 0.16 -2.14 19.22
CA ASP A 42 -1.24 -2.43 18.90
C ASP A 42 -1.47 -2.41 17.38
N LEU A 43 -2.73 -2.56 16.96
CA LEU A 43 -3.08 -2.55 15.54
C LEU A 43 -2.87 -1.17 14.89
N ALA A 44 -2.96 -0.08 15.66
CA ALA A 44 -2.65 1.27 15.16
C ALA A 44 -1.15 1.42 14.84
N THR A 45 -0.30 0.82 15.66
CA THR A 45 1.15 0.73 15.41
C THR A 45 1.44 -0.08 14.14
N VAL A 46 0.76 -1.22 13.95
CA VAL A 46 0.86 -2.01 12.72
C VAL A 46 0.36 -1.22 11.51
N GLU A 47 -0.77 -0.51 11.62
CA GLU A 47 -1.29 0.36 10.55
C GLU A 47 -0.26 1.42 10.16
N ALA A 48 0.39 2.06 11.14
CA ALA A 48 1.42 3.05 10.90
C ALA A 48 2.61 2.46 10.12
N VAL A 49 3.11 1.29 10.53
CA VAL A 49 4.19 0.58 9.83
C VAL A 49 3.76 0.21 8.41
N ALA A 50 2.56 -0.33 8.22
CA ALA A 50 2.04 -0.72 6.92
C ALA A 50 1.91 0.48 5.97
N ARG A 51 1.44 1.63 6.47
CA ARG A 51 1.35 2.86 5.68
C ARG A 51 2.72 3.44 5.36
N LEU A 52 3.68 3.40 6.28
CA LEU A 52 5.07 3.79 5.99
C LEU A 52 5.68 2.93 4.89
N ALA A 53 5.49 1.61 4.96
CA ALA A 53 5.93 0.68 3.93
C ALA A 53 5.27 0.99 2.57
N LEU A 54 3.98 1.31 2.56
CA LEU A 54 3.26 1.70 1.35
C LEU A 54 3.78 3.03 0.77
N THR A 55 4.06 4.03 1.62
CA THR A 55 4.63 5.33 1.20
C THR A 55 5.99 5.14 0.55
N ALA A 56 6.88 4.36 1.16
CA ALA A 56 8.19 4.02 0.58
C ALA A 56 8.04 3.28 -0.76
N ARG A 57 7.19 2.25 -0.82
CA ARG A 57 6.95 1.47 -2.04
C ARG A 57 6.40 2.30 -3.19
N ARG A 58 5.53 3.27 -2.92
CA ARG A 58 5.01 4.21 -3.94
C ARG A 58 6.10 5.09 -4.55
N ARG A 59 7.19 5.33 -3.81
CA ARG A 59 8.38 6.03 -4.29
C ARG A 59 9.44 5.09 -4.89
N GLY A 60 9.15 3.78 -4.97
CA GLY A 60 10.11 2.77 -5.45
C GLY A 60 11.23 2.48 -4.44
N ARG A 61 10.95 2.63 -3.14
CA ARG A 61 11.94 2.58 -2.06
C ARG A 61 11.60 1.48 -1.06
N ASP A 62 12.64 0.89 -0.48
CA ASP A 62 12.51 -0.10 0.58
C ASP A 62 12.29 0.55 1.94
N VAL A 63 11.68 -0.18 2.87
CA VAL A 63 11.55 0.20 4.28
C VAL A 63 12.12 -0.90 5.17
N ARG A 64 12.72 -0.52 6.30
CA ARG A 64 13.22 -1.44 7.32
C ARG A 64 12.87 -0.94 8.71
N ILE A 65 12.36 -1.82 9.57
CA ILE A 65 12.04 -1.53 10.96
C ILE A 65 13.13 -2.08 11.89
N GLU A 66 13.68 -1.22 12.72
CA GLU A 66 14.78 -1.51 13.65
C GLU A 66 14.37 -1.38 15.11
N GLY A 67 14.96 -2.20 15.98
CA GLY A 67 14.70 -2.17 17.42
C GLY A 67 13.24 -2.46 17.81
N SER A 68 12.55 -3.30 17.06
CA SER A 68 11.17 -3.67 17.34
C SER A 68 11.08 -4.49 18.62
N PRO A 69 10.22 -4.12 19.59
CA PRO A 69 9.94 -4.96 20.75
C PRO A 69 9.29 -6.28 20.30
N ARG A 70 9.48 -7.37 21.06
CA ARG A 70 8.98 -8.71 20.70
C ARG A 70 7.49 -8.71 20.30
N GLY A 71 6.65 -8.01 21.06
CA GLY A 71 5.21 -7.92 20.77
C GLY A 71 4.90 -7.26 19.42
N LEU A 72 5.69 -6.28 18.98
CA LEU A 72 5.51 -5.66 17.66
C LEU A 72 5.94 -6.62 16.56
N VAL A 73 7.04 -7.35 16.78
CA VAL A 73 7.52 -8.37 15.83
C VAL A 73 6.48 -9.49 15.69
N ASP A 74 5.82 -9.91 16.77
CA ASP A 74 4.70 -10.90 16.75
C ASP A 74 3.50 -10.39 15.98
N LEU A 75 3.06 -9.16 16.23
CA LEU A 75 1.93 -8.57 15.52
C LEU A 75 2.22 -8.38 14.03
N LEU A 76 3.42 -7.92 13.67
CA LEU A 76 3.83 -7.80 12.27
C LEU A 76 3.87 -9.17 11.58
N ASP A 77 4.34 -10.21 12.26
CA ASP A 77 4.34 -11.57 11.73
C ASP A 77 2.92 -12.10 11.50
N LEU A 78 2.04 -11.92 12.49
CA LEU A 78 0.62 -12.25 12.37
C LEU A 78 -0.06 -11.55 11.18
N CYS A 79 0.34 -10.31 10.88
CA CYS A 79 -0.15 -9.53 9.76
C CYS A 79 0.57 -9.79 8.42
N GLY A 80 1.53 -10.73 8.37
CA GLY A 80 2.31 -11.01 7.16
C GLY A 80 3.31 -9.92 6.77
N LEU A 81 3.71 -9.07 7.72
CA LEU A 81 4.63 -7.94 7.58
C LEU A 81 6.01 -8.21 8.19
N ALA A 82 6.33 -9.44 8.61
CA ALA A 82 7.63 -9.81 9.17
C ALA A 82 8.82 -9.48 8.24
N GLY A 83 8.60 -9.46 6.92
CA GLY A 83 9.61 -9.08 5.94
C GLY A 83 10.13 -7.64 6.05
N LEU A 84 9.45 -6.77 6.81
CA LEU A 84 9.87 -5.39 7.05
C LEU A 84 10.91 -5.28 8.18
N ILE A 85 11.08 -6.33 8.98
CA ILE A 85 11.90 -6.31 10.19
C ILE A 85 13.37 -6.50 9.83
N ALA A 86 14.25 -5.78 10.53
CA ALA A 86 15.68 -5.90 10.36
C ALA A 86 16.15 -7.36 10.39
N ARG A 87 17.03 -7.75 9.44
CA ARG A 87 17.52 -9.13 9.32
C ARG A 87 18.15 -9.70 10.59
N GLU A 88 18.72 -8.85 11.43
CA GLU A 88 19.30 -9.27 12.73
C GLU A 88 18.22 -9.73 13.69
N GLN A 89 17.10 -9.01 13.77
CA GLN A 89 15.94 -9.37 14.57
C GLN A 89 15.15 -10.54 13.96
N ALA A 90 15.19 -10.69 12.64
CA ALA A 90 14.53 -11.80 11.95
C ALA A 90 15.22 -13.16 12.17
N ARG A 91 16.53 -13.18 12.47
CA ARG A 91 17.30 -14.42 12.72
C ARG A 91 16.85 -15.16 13.97
N ASP A 92 16.26 -14.46 14.94
CA ASP A 92 15.67 -15.06 16.13
C ASP A 92 14.42 -15.92 15.81
N ARG A 93 13.93 -15.92 14.55
CA ARG A 93 12.71 -16.61 14.11
C ARG A 93 12.94 -17.44 12.85
N THR A 94 13.43 -18.66 13.00
CA THR A 94 13.57 -19.61 11.87
C THR A 94 12.22 -20.27 11.50
N GLY A 95 11.12 -19.52 11.42
CA GLY A 95 9.81 -20.06 11.06
C GLY A 95 8.98 -19.11 10.23
N GLY A 96 8.92 -19.33 8.91
CA GLY A 96 7.88 -18.77 8.05
C GLY A 96 8.30 -17.57 7.21
N ARG A 97 8.99 -17.82 6.09
CA ARG A 97 9.17 -16.81 5.03
C ARG A 97 7.86 -16.63 4.26
N THR A 98 7.28 -15.43 4.31
CA THR A 98 6.46 -14.89 3.21
C THR A 98 6.92 -13.48 2.89
N SER A 99 7.94 -13.39 2.03
CA SER A 99 8.18 -12.19 1.25
C SER A 99 7.02 -12.05 0.27
N VAL A 100 5.96 -11.32 0.64
CA VAL A 100 4.94 -10.90 -0.31
C VAL A 100 5.56 -9.80 -1.17
N GLU A 101 6.31 -10.23 -2.18
CA GLU A 101 6.60 -9.41 -3.34
C GLU A 101 5.27 -9.28 -4.12
N ALA A 102 4.47 -8.29 -3.74
CA ALA A 102 3.41 -7.80 -4.60
C ALA A 102 4.08 -7.12 -5.80
N VAL A 103 4.60 -7.92 -6.73
CA VAL A 103 4.95 -7.49 -8.07
C VAL A 103 3.64 -7.05 -8.70
N ARG A 104 3.34 -5.76 -8.60
CA ARG A 104 2.26 -5.15 -9.39
C ARG A 104 2.76 -5.12 -10.82
N GLN A 105 2.50 -6.20 -11.55
CA GLN A 105 2.41 -6.09 -12.99
C GLN A 105 1.19 -5.21 -13.28
N SER A 106 1.44 -3.95 -13.56
CA SER A 106 0.49 -3.10 -14.25
C SER A 106 0.16 -3.80 -15.56
N LYS A 107 -0.94 -4.55 -15.64
CA LYS A 107 -1.53 -4.82 -16.95
C LYS A 107 -1.86 -3.46 -17.50
N GLN A 108 -1.15 -3.08 -18.56
CA GLN A 108 -1.58 -1.97 -19.39
C GLN A 108 -3.04 -2.24 -19.72
N ARG A 109 -3.89 -1.30 -19.31
CA ARG A 109 -5.27 -1.24 -19.75
C ARG A 109 -5.20 -1.19 -21.27
N GLU A 110 -5.54 -2.31 -21.93
CA GLU A 110 -5.85 -2.28 -23.35
C GLU A 110 -6.95 -1.24 -23.54
N GLU A 111 -6.72 -0.37 -24.52
CA GLU A 111 -7.60 0.73 -24.88
C GLU A 111 -9.05 0.20 -25.01
N PRO A 112 -10.07 0.97 -24.57
CA PRO A 112 -11.44 0.57 -24.81
C PRO A 112 -11.66 0.46 -26.32
N LEU A 113 -11.80 -0.77 -26.81
CA LEU A 113 -12.30 -1.06 -28.16
C LEU A 113 -13.59 -0.27 -28.34
N ARG A 114 -13.65 0.52 -29.42
CA ARG A 114 -14.80 1.35 -29.77
C ARG A 114 -16.06 0.51 -29.72
N VAL A 115 -16.91 0.77 -28.72
CA VAL A 115 -18.22 0.12 -28.61
C VAL A 115 -19.07 0.70 -29.73
N GLN A 116 -19.36 -0.12 -30.74
CA GLN A 116 -20.29 0.23 -31.79
C GLN A 116 -21.68 -0.11 -31.26
N GLU A 117 -22.45 0.91 -30.93
CA GLU A 117 -23.84 0.77 -30.48
C GLU A 117 -24.65 0.15 -31.60
N GLU A 118 -25.10 -1.09 -31.40
CA GLU A 118 -26.06 -1.74 -32.28
C GLU A 118 -27.44 -1.13 -32.00
N ARG A 119 -27.95 -0.40 -32.99
CA ARG A 119 -29.28 0.21 -32.96
C ARG A 119 -30.35 -0.87 -32.93
N ASP A 120 -31.17 -0.88 -31.88
CA ASP A 120 -32.35 -1.74 -31.72
C ASP A 120 -33.33 -1.57 -32.92
N PRO A 121 -33.67 -2.63 -33.66
CA PRO A 121 -34.57 -2.56 -34.81
C PRO A 121 -36.02 -2.62 -34.30
N GLY A 122 -36.43 -1.57 -33.59
CA GLY A 122 -37.70 -1.55 -32.86
C GLY A 122 -38.49 -0.25 -32.93
N ASP A 123 -38.16 0.68 -33.82
CA ASP A 123 -38.94 1.92 -34.00
C ASP A 123 -39.69 1.89 -35.34
N PRO A 124 -41.04 1.83 -35.35
CA PRO A 124 -41.84 1.68 -36.55
C PRO A 124 -41.86 2.95 -37.42
N VAL A 125 -41.91 2.70 -38.73
CA VAL A 125 -42.08 3.71 -39.78
C VAL A 125 -43.36 4.54 -39.59
N ALA A 126 -43.19 5.84 -39.37
CA ALA A 126 -44.25 6.81 -39.63
C ALA A 126 -44.02 7.41 -41.04
N VAL A 127 -44.88 6.97 -41.98
CA VAL A 127 -45.59 7.71 -43.05
C VAL A 127 -45.01 9.07 -43.52
N ASP A 128 -44.99 9.45 -44.79
CA ASP A 128 -45.80 9.06 -45.96
C ASP A 128 -45.04 9.42 -47.25
N LEU A 129 -45.14 8.56 -48.27
CA LEU A 129 -44.72 8.86 -49.65
C LEU A 129 -45.83 9.68 -50.34
N GLU A 130 -45.73 10.99 -50.29
CA GLU A 130 -46.36 11.86 -51.29
C GLU A 130 -45.37 12.02 -52.46
N ASP A 131 -45.52 11.18 -53.49
CA ASP A 131 -45.60 11.61 -54.90
C ASP A 131 -45.43 10.41 -55.84
N LEU A 132 -46.56 9.90 -56.30
CA LEU A 132 -46.66 9.11 -57.51
C LEU A 132 -47.58 9.89 -58.47
N GLN A 133 -46.95 10.76 -59.27
CA GLN A 133 -47.47 11.47 -60.45
C GLN A 133 -48.47 12.61 -60.24
#